data_AF-A0A382PM62-F1
#
_entry.id   AF-A0A382PM62-F1
#
_cell.length_a   1.000
_cell.length_b   1.000
_cell.length_c   1.000
_cell.angle_alpha   90.00
_cell.angle_beta   90.00
_cell.angle_gamma   90.00
#
_symmetry.space_group_name_H-M   'P 1'
#
loop_
_entity.id
_entity.type
_entity.pdbx_description
1 polymer ?
#
loop_
_entity_poly.entity_id
_entity_poly.type
_entity_poly.pdbx_seq_one_letter_code
_entity_poly.pdbx_strand_id
1 'polypeptide(L)'
;MKVKICGISDSNTLKYITDHPYPPEYIGFIVNYKKSKRFVKFKDLKKLLKIKKKKSKYVAVLVKPTDKELKKISILPFDYYQI
;
A
#
# COMPACT_ATOMS: atom_id res chain seq x y z
N MET A 1 -12.88 10.23 -13.64
CA MET A 1 -12.74 10.41 -12.18
C MET A 1 -11.60 9.54 -11.69
N LYS A 2 -10.72 10.06 -10.82
CA LYS A 2 -9.61 9.29 -10.23
C LYS A 2 -10.07 8.64 -8.93
N VAL A 3 -9.77 7.36 -8.73
CA VAL A 3 -10.22 6.60 -7.55
C VAL A 3 -9.02 6.01 -6.80
N LYS A 4 -9.09 6.09 -5.47
CA LYS A 4 -8.13 5.49 -4.55
C LYS A 4 -8.84 4.51 -3.61
N ILE A 5 -8.34 3.28 -3.51
CA ILE A 5 -8.76 2.32 -2.49
C ILE A 5 -7.66 2.24 -1.42
N CYS A 6 -8.02 2.39 -0.15
CA CYS A 6 -7.06 2.56 0.94
C CYS A 6 -7.20 1.49 2.03
N GLY A 7 -6.07 1.11 2.63
CA GLY A 7 -6.02 0.15 3.72
C GLY A 7 -6.14 -1.30 3.26
N ILE A 8 -5.54 -1.62 2.10
CA ILE A 8 -5.43 -3.00 1.62
C ILE A 8 -4.41 -3.74 2.48
N SER A 9 -4.77 -4.93 2.95
CA SER A 9 -3.94 -5.74 3.85
C SER A 9 -3.82 -7.21 3.47
N ASP A 10 -4.56 -7.68 2.47
CA ASP A 10 -4.55 -9.08 2.02
C ASP A 10 -4.35 -9.18 0.50
N SER A 11 -3.83 -10.33 0.07
CA SER A 11 -3.47 -10.59 -1.31
C SER A 11 -4.66 -10.84 -2.22
N ASN A 12 -5.77 -11.35 -1.68
CA ASN A 12 -6.93 -11.74 -2.49
C ASN A 12 -7.64 -10.47 -2.96
N THR A 13 -7.90 -9.54 -2.04
CA THR A 13 -8.42 -8.22 -2.35
C THR A 13 -7.49 -7.47 -3.28
N LEU A 14 -6.17 -7.49 -3.01
CA LEU A 14 -5.20 -6.79 -3.86
C LEU A 14 -5.23 -7.30 -5.31
N LYS A 15 -5.20 -8.62 -5.52
CA LYS A 15 -5.30 -9.21 -6.86
C LYS A 15 -6.62 -8.87 -7.53
N TYR A 16 -7.73 -8.99 -6.80
CA TYR A 16 -9.05 -8.69 -7.31
C TYR A 16 -9.15 -7.26 -7.84
N ILE A 17 -8.69 -6.26 -7.08
CA ILE A 17 -8.77 -4.86 -7.50
C ILE A 17 -7.75 -4.51 -8.59
N THR A 18 -6.55 -5.11 -8.60
CA THR A 18 -5.56 -4.84 -9.66
C THR A 18 -5.94 -5.48 -10.98
N ASP A 19 -6.67 -6.59 -10.94
CA ASP A 19 -7.09 -7.36 -12.11
C ASP A 19 -8.45 -6.93 -12.67
N HIS A 20 -9.16 -6.06 -11.95
CA HIS A 20 -10.43 -5.48 -12.38
C HIS A 20 -10.25 -4.75 -13.73
N PRO A 21 -11.24 -4.80 -14.66
CA PRO A 21 -11.17 -4.09 -15.95
C PRO A 21 -10.96 -2.59 -15.80
N TYR A 22 -11.48 -2.03 -14.72
CA TYR A 22 -11.33 -0.63 -14.31
C TYR A 22 -10.66 -0.60 -12.93
N PRO A 23 -9.34 -0.85 -12.83
CA PRO A 23 -8.66 -0.90 -11.54
C PRO A 23 -8.54 0.53 -10.96
N PRO A 24 -8.45 0.68 -9.63
CA PRO A 24 -8.23 1.98 -9.01
C PRO A 24 -6.87 2.55 -9.43
N GLU A 25 -6.76 3.86 -9.59
CA GLU A 25 -5.48 4.50 -9.93
C GLU A 25 -4.49 4.42 -8.76
N TYR A 26 -4.99 4.40 -7.53
CA TYR A 26 -4.17 4.35 -6.31
C TYR A 26 -4.63 3.27 -5.35
N ILE A 27 -3.67 2.52 -4.81
CA ILE A 27 -3.89 1.48 -3.79
C ILE A 27 -3.02 1.81 -2.58
N GLY A 28 -3.65 2.07 -1.44
CA GLY A 28 -3.00 2.49 -0.21
C GLY A 28 -2.79 1.37 0.80
N PHE A 29 -1.58 1.31 1.38
CA PHE A 29 -1.21 0.37 2.44
C PHE A 29 -0.86 1.15 3.70
N ILE A 30 -1.37 0.74 4.87
CA ILE A 30 -1.03 1.39 6.14
C ILE A 30 0.22 0.72 6.71
N VAL A 31 1.35 1.43 6.72
CA VAL A 31 2.68 0.82 6.88
C VAL A 31 3.40 1.13 8.19
N ASN A 32 2.96 2.12 8.96
CA ASN A 32 3.56 2.44 10.28
C ASN A 32 2.55 2.53 11.44
N TYR A 33 1.24 2.56 11.17
CA TYR A 33 0.23 2.81 12.19
C TYR A 33 -0.41 1.51 12.73
N LYS A 34 0.27 0.86 13.70
CA LYS A 34 -0.13 -0.43 14.29
C LYS A 34 -1.52 -0.44 14.94
N LYS A 35 -2.04 0.72 15.38
CA LYS A 35 -3.37 0.83 15.99
C LYS A 35 -4.50 0.60 14.97
N SER A 36 -4.23 0.73 13.67
CA SER A 36 -5.21 0.44 12.62
C SER A 36 -5.41 -1.06 12.45
N LYS A 37 -6.67 -1.49 12.36
CA LYS A 37 -7.04 -2.87 11.96
C LYS A 37 -6.54 -3.25 10.56
N ARG A 38 -6.25 -2.26 9.71
CA ARG A 38 -5.76 -2.41 8.33
C ARG A 38 -4.23 -2.26 8.22
N PHE A 39 -3.52 -2.27 9.35
CA PHE A 39 -2.06 -2.20 9.38
C PHE A 39 -1.44 -3.44 8.74
N VAL A 40 -0.47 -3.23 7.86
CA VAL A 40 0.26 -4.33 7.20
C VAL A 40 1.63 -4.48 7.82
N LYS A 41 1.92 -5.65 8.38
CA LYS A 41 3.25 -5.98 8.90
C LYS A 41 4.27 -5.95 7.76
N PHE A 42 5.47 -5.45 8.04
CA PHE A 42 6.53 -5.28 7.04
C PHE A 42 6.87 -6.55 6.23
N LYS A 43 6.84 -7.74 6.87
CA LYS A 43 7.07 -9.03 6.18
C LYS A 43 5.96 -9.35 5.18
N ASP A 44 4.71 -9.10 5.54
CA ASP A 44 3.55 -9.36 4.68
C ASP A 44 3.43 -8.30 3.60
N LEU A 45 3.77 -7.05 3.92
CA LEU A 45 3.88 -5.96 2.96
C LEU A 45 4.83 -6.31 1.82
N LYS A 46 6.02 -6.86 2.12
CA LYS A 46 6.95 -7.34 1.08
C LYS A 46 6.35 -8.42 0.18
N LYS A 47 5.43 -9.24 0.68
CA LYS A 47 4.73 -10.24 -0.14
C LYS A 47 3.66 -9.58 -1.02
N LEU A 48 2.88 -8.65 -0.47
CA LEU A 48 1.86 -7.91 -1.22
C LEU A 48 2.48 -7.09 -2.37
N LEU A 49 3.60 -6.42 -2.12
CA LEU A 49 4.27 -5.59 -3.12
C LEU A 49 4.87 -6.39 -4.29
N LYS A 50 4.96 -7.73 -4.19
CA LYS A 50 5.32 -8.59 -5.33
C LYS A 50 4.18 -8.75 -6.34
N ILE A 51 2.92 -8.48 -5.94
CA ILE A 51 1.77 -8.52 -6.84
C ILE A 51 1.88 -7.33 -7.78
N LYS A 52 1.79 -7.58 -9.09
CA LYS A 52 1.89 -6.54 -10.12
C LYS A 52 0.74 -5.55 -9.96
N LYS A 53 1.07 -4.28 -9.70
CA LYS A 53 0.11 -3.17 -9.60
C LYS A 53 -0.62 -2.83 -10.90
N LYS A 54 -0.12 -3.32 -12.05
CA LYS A 54 -0.67 -3.11 -13.40
C LYS A 54 -0.88 -1.61 -13.69
N LYS A 55 -2.13 -1.18 -13.90
CA LYS A 55 -2.51 0.22 -14.18
C LYS A 55 -2.66 1.07 -12.91
N SER A 56 -2.42 0.48 -11.73
CA SER A 56 -2.54 1.13 -10.43
C SER A 56 -1.17 1.58 -9.91
N LYS A 57 -1.17 2.53 -8.97
CA LYS A 57 0.00 3.01 -8.24
C LYS A 57 -0.12 2.65 -6.77
N TYR A 58 0.97 2.20 -6.15
CA TYR A 58 1.02 1.83 -4.74
C TYR A 58 1.42 3.01 -3.88
N VAL A 59 0.66 3.23 -2.81
CA VAL A 59 0.81 4.36 -1.88
C VAL A 59 1.11 3.84 -0.48
N ALA A 60 2.22 4.28 0.10
CA ALA A 60 2.52 4.08 1.50
C ALA A 60 1.77 5.12 2.34
N VAL A 61 0.85 4.68 3.19
CA VAL A 61 0.13 5.54 4.13
C VAL A 61 0.82 5.47 5.48
N LEU A 62 1.38 6.61 5.89
CA LEU A 62 2.09 6.81 7.14
C LEU A 62 1.31 7.79 8.03
N VAL A 63 1.36 7.58 9.33
CA VAL A 63 0.78 8.50 10.33
C VAL A 63 1.91 8.96 11.22
N LYS A 64 2.24 10.26 11.16
CA LYS A 64 3.32 10.89 11.94
C LYS A 64 4.60 10.03 11.97
N PRO A 65 5.18 9.66 10.81
CA PRO A 65 6.29 8.74 10.77
C PRO A 65 7.55 9.36 11.36
N THR A 66 8.37 8.52 11.98
CA THR A 66 9.74 8.90 12.34
C THR A 66 10.69 8.76 11.14
N ASP A 67 11.83 9.41 11.16
CA ASP A 67 12.86 9.26 10.11
C ASP A 67 13.29 7.81 9.92
N LYS A 68 13.34 7.02 11.01
CA LYS A 68 13.64 5.59 10.96
C LYS A 68 12.58 4.81 10.20
N GLU A 69 11.30 5.16 10.36
CA GLU A 69 10.20 4.54 9.62
C GLU A 69 10.22 4.95 8.15
N LEU A 70 10.45 6.23 7.84
CA LEU A 70 10.58 6.72 6.47
C LEU A 70 11.72 5.99 5.74
N LYS A 71 12.92 5.91 6.33
CA LYS A 71 14.06 5.16 5.77
C LYS A 71 13.77 3.68 5.57
N LYS A 72 12.97 3.07 6.44
CA LYS A 72 12.58 1.66 6.32
C LYS A 72 11.58 1.41 5.20
N ILE A 73 10.68 2.37 4.95
CA ILE A 73 9.70 2.26 3.87
C ILE A 73 10.29 2.71 2.53
N SER A 74 11.28 3.61 2.53
CA SER A 74 11.89 4.14 1.30
C SER A 74 12.61 3.10 0.43
N ILE A 75 13.03 1.97 1.02
CA ILE A 75 13.61 0.84 0.28
C ILE A 75 12.56 0.00 -0.47
N LEU A 76 11.27 0.25 -0.26
CA LEU A 76 10.17 -0.48 -0.90
C LEU A 76 9.68 0.27 -2.15
N PRO A 77 9.19 -0.46 -3.18
CA PRO A 77 8.85 0.13 -4.48
C PRO A 77 7.48 0.83 -4.49
N PHE A 78 7.26 1.77 -3.58
CA PHE A 78 6.07 2.63 -3.55
C PHE A 78 6.18 3.77 -4.56
N ASP A 79 5.06 4.16 -5.16
CA ASP A 79 4.98 5.29 -6.07
C ASP A 79 4.78 6.61 -5.32
N TYR A 80 4.08 6.57 -4.18
CA TYR A 80 3.80 7.75 -3.36
C TYR A 80 3.82 7.46 -1.86
N TYR A 81 4.04 8.52 -1.10
CA TYR A 81 3.90 8.58 0.34
C TYR A 81 2.74 9.51 0.70
N GLN A 82 1.81 9.03 1.50
CA GLN A 82 0.77 9.83 2.14
C GLN A 82 1.14 9.95 3.62
N ILE A 83 1.37 11.17 4.11
CA ILE A 83 1.86 11.48 5.47
C ILE A 83 0.79 12.24 6.25
#